data_AF-A0A0A2SSZ8-F1
#
_entry.id   AF-A0A0A2SSZ8-F1
#
_cell.length_a   1.000
_cell.length_b   1.000
_cell.length_c   1.000
_cell.angle_alpha   90.00
_cell.angle_beta   90.00
_cell.angle_gamma   90.00
#
_symmetry.space_group_name_H-M   'P 1'
#
loop_
_entity.id
_entity.type
_entity.pdbx_description
1 polymer ?
#
loop_
_entity_poly.entity_id
_entity_poly.type
_entity_poly.pdbx_seq_one_letter_code
_entity_poly.pdbx_strand_id
1 'polypeptide(L)'
;MPGFLPSWIANPLTNFFGNRIDFSNFGRTTQEQGITNYSSRQLLDRAYIWGGIIIGGAAGYFLRQQLHEEASSAALALYLAAGVTTGFLITHGQVSSARIRHRQNLIDEANNLKATIADKLTVYLDKLDEADKKDVKIAIETVIDKISHLSLSNTDRSNATLTLVKRKTGLSNLLEKIEQDILAIDTDSSRKEDAVKFWQQESRELIKQMISGETSNQPGVTTLRF
;
A
#
# COMPACT_ATOMS: atom_id res chain seq x y z
N MET A 1 16.93 -24.35 -14.10
CA MET A 1 16.16 -25.13 -13.11
C MET A 1 14.88 -25.63 -13.77
N PRO A 2 14.44 -26.87 -13.53
CA PRO A 2 13.14 -27.35 -14.00
C PRO A 2 12.02 -26.51 -13.39
N GLY A 3 10.91 -26.34 -14.12
CA GLY A 3 9.72 -25.65 -13.63
C GLY A 3 9.16 -26.28 -12.35
N PHE A 4 8.31 -25.53 -11.64
CA PHE A 4 7.72 -25.97 -10.36
C PHE A 4 6.91 -27.26 -10.50
N LEU A 5 6.35 -27.52 -11.69
CA LEU A 5 5.61 -28.73 -12.01
C LEU A 5 6.47 -29.71 -12.81
N PRO A 6 6.45 -31.02 -12.46
CA PRO A 6 6.98 -32.06 -13.32
C PRO A 6 6.37 -32.02 -14.73
N SER A 7 7.15 -32.32 -15.76
CA SER A 7 6.72 -32.26 -17.17
C SER A 7 5.47 -33.09 -17.48
N TRP A 8 5.30 -34.22 -16.78
CA TRP A 8 4.13 -35.09 -16.92
C TRP A 8 2.83 -34.47 -16.37
N ILE A 9 2.91 -33.45 -15.51
CA ILE A 9 1.75 -32.64 -15.07
C ILE A 9 1.63 -31.37 -15.93
N ALA A 10 2.77 -30.74 -16.24
CA ALA A 10 2.81 -29.47 -16.96
C ALA A 10 2.28 -29.58 -18.40
N ASN A 11 2.64 -30.64 -19.13
CA ASN A 11 2.25 -30.76 -20.55
C ASN A 11 0.73 -31.01 -20.74
N PRO A 12 0.07 -31.89 -19.96
CA PRO A 12 -1.38 -32.04 -20.02
C PRO A 12 -2.14 -30.77 -19.66
N LEU A 13 -1.69 -30.02 -18.65
CA LEU A 13 -2.30 -28.74 -18.28
C LEU A 13 -2.13 -27.69 -19.38
N THR A 14 -0.93 -27.57 -19.95
CA THR A 14 -0.65 -26.65 -21.06
C THR A 14 -1.57 -26.93 -22.25
N ASN A 15 -1.74 -28.21 -22.60
CA ASN A 15 -2.65 -28.64 -23.65
C ASN A 15 -4.12 -28.39 -23.29
N PHE A 16 -4.54 -28.64 -22.05
CA PHE A 16 -5.92 -28.40 -21.58
C PHE A 16 -6.33 -26.93 -21.70
N PHE A 17 -5.41 -26.00 -21.44
CA PHE A 17 -5.63 -24.56 -21.62
C PHE A 17 -5.32 -24.05 -23.03
N GLY A 18 -5.19 -24.96 -24.02
CA GLY A 18 -4.97 -24.61 -25.42
C GLY A 18 -3.67 -23.86 -25.67
N ASN A 19 -2.59 -24.23 -24.96
CA ASN A 19 -1.26 -23.62 -25.02
C ASN A 19 -1.21 -22.11 -24.69
N ARG A 20 -2.30 -21.55 -24.15
CA ARG A 20 -2.34 -20.14 -23.72
C ARG A 20 -1.56 -19.89 -22.43
N ILE A 21 -1.30 -20.96 -21.68
CA ILE A 21 -0.52 -20.94 -20.44
C ILE A 21 0.50 -22.06 -20.55
N ASP A 22 1.79 -21.72 -20.53
CA ASP A 22 2.89 -22.69 -20.53
C ASP A 22 3.25 -23.09 -19.09
N PHE A 23 2.81 -24.27 -18.69
CA PHE A 23 3.02 -24.79 -17.34
C PHE A 23 4.42 -25.37 -17.13
N SER A 24 5.18 -25.61 -18.20
CA SER A 24 6.55 -26.15 -18.11
C SER A 24 7.55 -25.09 -17.60
N ASN A 25 7.22 -23.82 -17.79
CA ASN A 25 7.98 -22.66 -17.31
C ASN A 25 7.38 -21.99 -16.07
N PHE A 26 6.31 -22.56 -15.51
CA PHE A 26 5.60 -22.02 -14.36
C PHE A 26 6.48 -22.09 -13.10
N GLY A 27 6.88 -20.92 -12.59
CA GLY A 27 7.75 -20.80 -11.42
C GLY A 27 9.26 -20.77 -11.72
N ARG A 28 9.70 -20.62 -12.98
CA ARG A 28 11.12 -20.32 -13.26
C ARG A 28 11.49 -18.97 -12.65
N THR A 29 12.27 -19.00 -11.58
CA THR A 29 13.05 -17.86 -11.11
C THR A 29 14.40 -17.88 -11.82
N THR A 30 14.45 -17.37 -13.05
CA THR A 30 15.72 -17.19 -13.76
C THR A 30 15.94 -15.72 -14.09
N GLN A 31 17.14 -15.21 -13.79
CA GLN A 31 17.65 -13.86 -14.08
C GLN A 31 17.74 -13.54 -15.60
N GLU A 32 17.17 -14.37 -16.46
CA GLU A 32 17.21 -14.21 -17.91
C GLU A 32 16.14 -13.20 -18.35
N GLN A 33 16.56 -12.21 -19.15
CA GLN A 33 15.69 -11.17 -19.68
C GLN A 33 14.51 -11.77 -20.45
N GLY A 34 13.29 -11.31 -20.12
CA GLY A 34 12.05 -11.73 -20.79
C GLY A 34 11.13 -12.63 -19.96
N ILE A 35 11.58 -13.12 -18.80
CA ILE A 35 10.75 -13.92 -17.87
C ILE A 35 10.42 -13.05 -16.64
N THR A 36 9.13 -13.01 -16.28
CA THR A 36 8.63 -12.16 -15.18
C THR A 36 9.19 -12.62 -13.84
N ASN A 37 10.04 -11.79 -13.21
CA ASN A 37 10.55 -12.03 -11.86
C ASN A 37 9.41 -11.91 -10.84
N TYR A 38 9.09 -13.02 -10.16
CA TYR A 38 8.11 -13.05 -9.08
C TYR A 38 8.78 -12.97 -7.72
N SER A 39 8.29 -12.09 -6.85
CA SER A 39 8.69 -12.12 -5.43
C SER A 39 8.20 -13.40 -4.76
N SER A 40 8.85 -13.83 -3.67
CA SER A 40 8.46 -15.04 -2.92
C SER A 40 6.99 -15.03 -2.49
N ARG A 41 6.45 -13.84 -2.22
CA ARG A 41 5.02 -13.63 -1.94
C ARG A 41 4.14 -13.90 -3.15
N GLN A 42 4.53 -13.43 -4.33
CA GLN A 42 3.80 -13.69 -5.58
C GLN A 42 3.86 -15.17 -5.99
N LEU A 43 4.95 -15.87 -5.67
CA LEU A 43 5.06 -17.32 -5.85
C LEU A 43 4.10 -18.07 -4.91
N LEU A 44 4.02 -17.67 -3.64
CA LEU A 44 3.07 -18.25 -2.67
C LEU A 44 1.61 -17.99 -3.04
N ASP A 45 1.25 -16.77 -3.41
CA ASP A 45 -0.12 -16.42 -3.81
C ASP A 45 -0.57 -17.28 -5.02
N ARG A 46 0.36 -17.52 -5.96
CA ARG A 46 0.12 -18.41 -7.10
C ARG A 46 0.05 -19.88 -6.68
N ALA A 47 0.91 -20.34 -5.77
CA ALA A 47 0.83 -21.70 -5.23
C ALA A 47 -0.52 -21.98 -4.56
N TYR A 48 -1.14 -21.00 -3.90
CA TYR A 48 -2.49 -21.13 -3.34
C TYR A 48 -3.59 -21.25 -4.41
N ILE A 49 -3.55 -20.40 -5.45
CA ILE A 49 -4.50 -20.48 -6.59
C ILE A 49 -4.42 -21.88 -7.20
N TRP A 50 -3.21 -22.33 -7.49
CA TRP A 50 -2.98 -23.61 -8.17
C TRP A 50 -3.18 -24.82 -7.27
N GLY A 51 -2.88 -24.72 -5.97
CA GLY A 51 -3.24 -25.73 -4.98
C GLY A 51 -4.75 -25.97 -4.97
N GLY A 52 -5.56 -24.91 -5.02
CA GLY A 52 -7.02 -25.01 -5.16
C GLY A 52 -7.46 -25.68 -6.46
N ILE A 53 -6.82 -25.35 -7.58
CA ILE A 53 -7.11 -25.96 -8.90
C ILE A 53 -6.71 -27.44 -8.93
N ILE A 54 -5.56 -27.81 -8.38
CA ILE A 54 -5.05 -29.19 -8.33
C ILE A 54 -5.92 -30.04 -7.40
N ILE A 55 -6.24 -29.56 -6.20
CA ILE A 55 -7.11 -30.27 -5.26
C ILE A 55 -8.51 -30.42 -5.84
N GLY A 56 -9.08 -29.38 -6.44
CA GLY A 56 -10.38 -29.42 -7.10
C GLY A 56 -10.41 -30.38 -8.31
N GLY A 57 -9.34 -30.41 -9.10
CA GLY A 57 -9.18 -31.33 -10.22
C GLY A 57 -9.01 -32.79 -9.78
N ALA A 58 -8.21 -33.05 -8.75
CA ALA A 58 -8.05 -34.38 -8.17
C ALA A 58 -9.37 -34.89 -7.57
N ALA A 59 -10.08 -34.07 -6.81
CA ALA A 59 -11.39 -34.41 -6.27
C ALA A 59 -12.40 -34.73 -7.38
N GLY A 60 -12.45 -33.91 -8.44
CA GLY A 60 -13.31 -34.16 -9.61
C GLY A 60 -12.95 -35.45 -10.36
N TYR A 61 -11.67 -35.80 -10.43
CA TYR A 61 -11.21 -37.06 -11.04
C TYR A 61 -11.61 -38.30 -10.22
N PHE A 62 -11.42 -38.26 -8.89
CA PHE A 62 -11.83 -39.36 -8.01
C PHE A 62 -13.35 -39.56 -7.98
N LEU A 63 -14.13 -38.47 -8.01
CA LEU A 63 -15.59 -38.54 -8.12
C LEU A 63 -16.04 -39.10 -9.47
N ARG A 64 -15.35 -38.78 -10.58
CA ARG A 64 -15.61 -39.38 -11.89
C ARG A 64 -15.36 -40.90 -11.89
N GLN A 65 -14.39 -41.39 -11.12
CA GLN A 65 -14.17 -42.84 -10.99
C GLN A 65 -15.27 -43.53 -10.17
N GLN A 66 -15.93 -42.82 -9.25
CA GLN A 66 -17.02 -43.35 -8.44
C GLN A 66 -18.40 -43.24 -9.11
N LEU A 67 -18.58 -42.27 -10.02
CA LEU A 67 -19.78 -42.15 -10.84
C LEU A 67 -19.60 -43.04 -12.08
N HIS A 68 -20.21 -44.23 -12.06
CA HIS A 68 -20.20 -45.20 -13.17
C HIS A 68 -20.47 -44.56 -14.54
N GLU A 69 -19.95 -45.23 -15.59
CA GLU A 69 -19.68 -44.90 -17.01
C GLU A 69 -20.50 -43.84 -17.78
N GLU A 70 -21.53 -43.21 -17.21
CA GLU A 70 -22.29 -42.10 -17.81
C GLU A 70 -22.03 -40.73 -17.14
N ALA A 71 -20.96 -40.59 -16.35
CA ALA A 71 -20.54 -39.29 -15.82
C ALA A 71 -20.05 -38.39 -16.98
N SER A 72 -20.99 -37.65 -17.57
CA SER A 72 -20.75 -36.71 -18.67
C SER A 72 -19.59 -35.77 -18.36
N SER A 73 -18.87 -35.35 -19.39
CA SER A 73 -17.82 -34.32 -19.34
C SER A 73 -18.24 -33.05 -18.56
N ALA A 74 -19.54 -32.80 -18.40
CA ALA A 74 -20.10 -31.73 -17.60
C ALA A 74 -19.82 -31.86 -16.10
N ALA A 75 -19.84 -33.07 -15.52
CA ALA A 75 -19.58 -33.26 -14.08
C ALA A 75 -18.12 -32.91 -13.74
N LEU A 76 -17.18 -33.38 -14.55
CA LEU A 76 -15.76 -33.02 -14.41
C LEU A 76 -15.54 -31.51 -14.60
N ALA A 77 -16.20 -30.91 -15.58
CA ALA A 77 -16.12 -29.47 -15.83
C ALA A 77 -16.66 -28.64 -14.66
N LEU A 78 -17.76 -29.04 -14.03
CA LEU A 78 -18.33 -28.35 -12.86
C LEU A 78 -17.40 -28.41 -11.64
N TYR A 79 -16.74 -29.55 -11.40
CA TYR A 79 -15.77 -29.66 -10.29
C TYR A 79 -14.51 -28.84 -10.53
N LEU A 80 -13.98 -28.83 -11.76
CA LEU A 80 -12.87 -27.96 -12.13
C LEU A 80 -13.26 -26.48 -11.97
N ALA A 81 -14.45 -26.09 -12.43
CA ALA A 81 -14.98 -24.74 -12.26
C ALA A 81 -15.13 -24.37 -10.78
N ALA A 82 -15.60 -25.30 -9.93
CA ALA A 82 -15.70 -25.09 -8.49
C ALA A 82 -14.31 -24.90 -7.85
N GLY A 83 -13.32 -25.75 -8.18
CA GLY A 83 -11.94 -25.61 -7.69
C GLY A 83 -11.27 -24.30 -8.10
N VAL A 84 -11.44 -23.90 -9.37
CA VAL A 84 -10.96 -22.60 -9.88
C VAL A 84 -11.64 -21.44 -9.14
N THR A 85 -12.96 -21.51 -8.93
CA THR A 85 -13.73 -20.47 -8.23
C THR A 85 -13.31 -20.37 -6.77
N THR A 86 -13.18 -21.49 -6.06
CA THR A 86 -12.71 -21.51 -4.67
C THR A 86 -11.28 -21.00 -4.55
N GLY A 87 -10.36 -21.44 -5.43
CA GLY A 87 -8.99 -20.92 -5.49
C GLY A 87 -8.94 -19.42 -5.77
N PHE A 88 -9.78 -18.93 -6.70
CA PHE A 88 -9.94 -17.51 -6.98
C PHE A 88 -10.43 -16.74 -5.75
N LEU A 89 -11.47 -17.22 -5.08
CA LEU A 89 -12.03 -16.57 -3.88
C LEU A 89 -11.04 -16.52 -2.72
N ILE A 90 -10.34 -17.61 -2.43
CA ILE A 90 -9.35 -17.67 -1.34
C ILE A 90 -8.23 -16.66 -1.59
N THR A 91 -7.70 -16.63 -2.81
CA THR A 91 -6.54 -15.80 -3.15
C THR A 91 -6.89 -14.33 -3.29
N HIS A 92 -8.04 -14.02 -3.90
CA HIS A 92 -8.56 -12.65 -3.91
C HIS A 92 -8.95 -12.20 -2.50
N GLY A 93 -9.45 -13.11 -1.65
CA GLY A 93 -9.70 -12.86 -0.24
C GLY A 93 -8.43 -12.51 0.52
N GLN A 94 -7.36 -13.28 0.35
CA GLN A 94 -6.06 -13.01 0.97
C GLN A 94 -5.44 -11.69 0.50
N VAL A 95 -5.45 -11.42 -0.82
CA VAL A 95 -4.94 -10.16 -1.38
C VAL A 95 -5.77 -8.97 -0.91
N SER A 96 -7.09 -9.09 -0.89
CA SER A 96 -7.99 -8.04 -0.41
C SER A 96 -7.80 -7.79 1.09
N SER A 97 -7.73 -8.86 1.90
CA SER A 97 -7.44 -8.77 3.34
C SER A 97 -6.10 -8.12 3.62
N ALA A 98 -5.04 -8.46 2.87
CA ALA A 98 -3.74 -7.80 3.00
C ALA A 98 -3.81 -6.31 2.68
N ARG A 99 -4.54 -5.92 1.62
CA ARG A 99 -4.75 -4.51 1.27
C ARG A 99 -5.56 -3.76 2.33
N ILE A 100 -6.61 -4.39 2.87
CA ILE A 100 -7.44 -3.82 3.94
C ILE A 100 -6.59 -3.61 5.21
N ARG A 101 -5.85 -4.63 5.64
CA ARG A 101 -4.92 -4.53 6.79
C ARG A 101 -3.88 -3.43 6.58
N HIS A 102 -3.29 -3.35 5.40
CA HIS A 102 -2.33 -2.28 5.11
C HIS A 102 -2.97 -0.88 5.20
N ARG A 103 -4.19 -0.71 4.70
CA ARG A 103 -4.94 0.56 4.84
C ARG A 103 -5.27 0.86 6.29
N GLN A 104 -5.65 -0.16 7.08
CA GLN A 104 -5.90 0.01 8.51
C GLN A 104 -4.63 0.48 9.24
N ASN A 105 -3.48 -0.15 8.99
CA ASN A 105 -2.21 0.27 9.55
C ASN A 105 -1.87 1.73 9.20
N LEU A 106 -2.10 2.14 7.94
CA LEU A 106 -1.88 3.53 7.53
C LEU A 106 -2.80 4.52 8.27
N ILE A 107 -4.05 4.12 8.55
CA ILE A 107 -5.01 4.92 9.32
C ILE A 107 -4.54 5.03 10.77
N ASP A 108 -4.16 3.91 11.38
CA ASP A 108 -3.70 3.87 12.77
C ASP A 108 -2.42 4.69 12.96
N GLU A 109 -1.46 4.54 12.05
CA GLU A 109 -0.23 5.35 12.02
C GLU A 109 -0.52 6.85 11.86
N ALA A 110 -1.46 7.23 10.97
CA ALA A 110 -1.85 8.62 10.80
C ALA A 110 -2.56 9.19 12.06
N ASN A 111 -3.37 8.38 12.75
CA ASN A 111 -4.00 8.79 14.00
C ASN A 111 -2.98 8.96 15.13
N ASN A 112 -2.00 8.07 15.23
CA ASN A 112 -0.89 8.19 16.19
C ASN A 112 -0.06 9.46 15.92
N LEU A 113 0.19 9.78 14.64
CA LEU A 113 0.85 11.03 14.26
C LEU A 113 0.04 12.25 14.72
N LYS A 114 -1.29 12.26 14.55
CA LYS A 114 -2.13 13.37 15.03
C LYS A 114 -2.07 13.56 16.54
N ALA A 115 -2.11 12.46 17.30
CA ALA A 115 -1.97 12.52 18.75
C ALA A 115 -0.60 13.11 19.14
N THR A 116 0.46 12.64 18.50
CA THR A 116 1.83 13.15 18.74
C THR A 116 1.96 14.63 18.36
N ILE A 117 1.36 15.06 17.25
CA ILE A 117 1.33 16.46 16.84
C ILE A 117 0.59 17.31 17.88
N ALA A 118 -0.54 16.84 18.42
CA ALA A 118 -1.27 17.56 19.45
C ALA A 118 -0.41 17.79 20.71
N ASP A 119 0.31 16.75 21.15
CA ASP A 119 1.21 16.84 22.30
C ASP A 119 2.36 17.82 22.05
N LYS A 120 3.00 17.74 20.87
CA LYS A 120 4.11 18.62 20.48
C LYS A 120 3.65 20.05 20.23
N LEU A 121 2.43 20.24 19.73
CA LEU A 121 1.86 21.55 19.48
C LEU A 121 1.72 22.33 20.79
N THR A 122 1.30 21.71 21.89
CA THR A 122 1.26 22.37 23.20
C THR A 122 2.64 22.89 23.61
N VAL A 123 3.68 22.03 23.50
CA VAL A 123 5.06 22.41 23.82
C VAL A 123 5.57 23.55 22.92
N TYR A 124 5.23 23.51 21.63
CA TYR A 124 5.62 24.54 20.68
C TYR A 124 4.95 25.88 21.00
N LEU A 125 3.64 25.87 21.24
CA LEU A 125 2.87 27.08 21.55
C LEU A 125 3.36 27.74 22.84
N ASP A 126 3.78 26.99 23.85
CA ASP A 126 4.32 27.55 25.10
C ASP A 126 5.61 28.37 24.91
N LYS A 127 6.31 28.18 23.79
CA LYS A 127 7.52 28.96 23.43
C LYS A 127 7.21 30.24 22.64
N LEU A 128 5.97 30.38 22.16
CA LEU A 128 5.54 31.54 21.37
C LEU A 128 4.98 32.65 22.26
N ASP A 129 4.94 33.88 21.72
CA ASP A 129 4.31 35.00 22.41
C ASP A 129 2.80 34.82 22.35
N GLU A 130 2.08 35.27 23.38
CA GLU A 130 0.62 35.14 23.47
C GLU A 130 -0.11 35.71 22.24
N ALA A 131 0.47 36.74 21.61
CA ALA A 131 -0.06 37.32 20.37
C ALA A 131 -0.05 36.34 19.19
N ASP A 132 0.97 35.48 19.08
CA ASP A 132 1.17 34.57 17.94
C ASP A 132 0.54 33.19 18.15
N LYS A 133 0.39 32.75 19.41
CA LYS A 133 -0.08 31.40 19.77
C LYS A 133 -1.37 31.04 19.05
N LYS A 134 -2.35 31.96 19.02
CA LYS A 134 -3.66 31.71 18.42
C LYS A 134 -3.56 31.49 16.92
N ASP A 135 -2.83 32.35 16.22
CA ASP A 135 -2.75 32.32 14.76
C ASP A 135 -1.96 31.11 14.27
N VAL A 136 -0.84 30.80 14.93
CA VAL A 136 -0.04 29.60 14.63
C VAL A 136 -0.83 28.32 14.91
N LYS A 137 -1.57 28.26 16.03
CA LYS A 137 -2.45 27.13 16.33
C LYS A 137 -3.49 26.92 15.22
N ILE A 138 -4.18 27.98 14.81
CA ILE A 138 -5.20 27.91 13.75
C ILE A 138 -4.57 27.45 12.42
N ALA A 139 -3.38 27.94 12.08
CA ALA A 139 -2.68 27.55 10.86
C ALA A 139 -2.36 26.04 10.87
N ILE A 140 -1.78 25.53 11.96
CA ILE A 140 -1.43 24.12 12.11
C ILE A 140 -2.69 23.24 12.10
N GLU A 141 -3.74 23.60 12.85
CA GLU A 141 -5.00 22.87 12.86
C GLU A 141 -5.65 22.83 11.47
N THR A 142 -5.57 23.94 10.72
CA THR A 142 -6.05 24.00 9.32
C THR A 142 -5.26 23.08 8.39
N VAL A 143 -3.93 22.99 8.57
CA VAL A 143 -3.08 22.08 7.80
C VAL A 143 -3.42 20.62 8.13
N ILE A 144 -3.59 20.28 9.41
CA ILE A 144 -4.00 18.94 9.85
C ILE A 144 -5.33 18.55 9.21
N ASP A 145 -6.33 19.44 9.26
CA ASP A 145 -7.66 19.22 8.69
C ASP A 145 -7.58 18.96 7.18
N LYS A 146 -6.90 19.85 6.45
CA LYS A 146 -6.78 19.71 4.99
C LYS A 146 -5.99 18.49 4.56
N ILE A 147 -4.93 18.11 5.28
CA ILE A 147 -4.22 16.84 5.04
C ILE A 147 -5.16 15.66 5.34
N SER A 148 -5.93 15.72 6.42
CA SER A 148 -6.87 14.66 6.81
C SER A 148 -7.99 14.44 5.79
N HIS A 149 -8.41 15.49 5.10
CA HIS A 149 -9.48 15.46 4.10
C HIS A 149 -8.98 15.32 2.65
N LEU A 150 -7.66 15.35 2.40
CA LEU A 150 -7.06 15.15 1.08
C LEU A 150 -7.59 13.87 0.42
N SER A 151 -8.15 13.95 -0.79
CA SER A 151 -8.51 12.78 -1.58
C SER A 151 -7.82 12.86 -2.94
N LEU A 152 -7.13 11.79 -3.33
CA LEU A 152 -6.55 11.65 -4.67
C LEU A 152 -7.42 10.80 -5.60
N SER A 153 -8.59 10.38 -5.14
CA SER A 153 -9.54 9.63 -5.96
C SER A 153 -10.33 10.59 -6.84
N ASN A 154 -10.62 10.18 -8.07
CA ASN A 154 -11.48 10.91 -8.99
C ASN A 154 -12.65 10.00 -9.42
N THR A 155 -13.48 10.46 -10.36
CA THR A 155 -14.65 9.72 -10.86
C THR A 155 -14.29 8.38 -11.46
N ASP A 156 -13.08 8.24 -12.01
CA ASP A 156 -12.70 7.10 -12.84
C ASP A 156 -11.75 6.13 -12.11
N ARG A 157 -11.09 6.59 -11.04
CA ARG A 157 -10.04 5.83 -10.32
C ARG A 157 -10.09 6.08 -8.82
N SER A 158 -10.25 4.99 -8.06
CA SER A 158 -10.06 4.97 -6.61
C SER A 158 -8.57 4.88 -6.26
N ASN A 159 -8.04 5.92 -5.62
CA ASN A 159 -6.65 6.01 -5.17
C ASN A 159 -6.56 5.97 -3.64
N ALA A 160 -7.40 5.16 -2.98
CA ALA A 160 -7.53 5.15 -1.52
C ALA A 160 -6.20 4.87 -0.78
N THR A 161 -5.41 3.87 -1.22
CA THR A 161 -4.13 3.57 -0.56
C THR A 161 -3.13 4.71 -0.74
N LEU A 162 -2.99 5.24 -1.97
CA LEU A 162 -2.10 6.38 -2.24
C LEU A 162 -2.51 7.62 -1.46
N THR A 163 -3.82 7.86 -1.34
CA THR A 163 -4.39 8.93 -0.51
C THR A 163 -3.91 8.77 0.93
N LEU A 164 -4.13 7.60 1.55
CA LEU A 164 -3.71 7.35 2.93
C LEU A 164 -2.20 7.50 3.13
N VAL A 165 -1.38 7.02 2.18
CA VAL A 165 0.07 7.23 2.21
C VAL A 165 0.42 8.71 2.21
N LYS A 166 -0.19 9.51 1.32
CA LYS A 166 0.06 10.96 1.26
C LYS A 166 -0.42 11.69 2.51
N ARG A 167 -1.54 11.29 3.11
CA ARG A 167 -1.99 11.83 4.40
C ARG A 167 -0.98 11.55 5.51
N LYS A 168 -0.52 10.30 5.62
CA LYS A 168 0.51 9.90 6.59
C LYS A 168 1.79 10.71 6.39
N THR A 169 2.31 10.79 5.16
CA THR A 169 3.52 11.57 4.85
C THR A 169 3.35 13.04 5.22
N GLY A 170 2.22 13.65 4.86
CA GLY A 170 1.94 15.05 5.21
C GLY A 170 1.93 15.30 6.72
N LEU A 171 1.32 14.41 7.50
CA LEU A 171 1.32 14.49 8.96
C LEU A 171 2.71 14.26 9.56
N SER A 172 3.50 13.34 9.00
CA SER A 172 4.90 13.11 9.43
C SER A 172 5.75 14.36 9.21
N ASN A 173 5.67 14.96 8.03
CA ASN A 173 6.42 16.16 7.70
C ASN A 173 6.00 17.36 8.57
N LEU A 174 4.70 17.45 8.88
CA LEU A 174 4.17 18.44 9.82
C LEU A 174 4.77 18.26 11.22
N LEU A 175 4.80 17.03 11.73
CA LEU A 175 5.41 16.71 13.01
C LEU A 175 6.90 17.09 13.02
N GLU A 176 7.64 16.65 12.01
CA GLU A 176 9.07 16.97 11.88
C GLU A 176 9.32 18.48 11.86
N LYS A 177 8.49 19.26 11.16
CA LYS A 177 8.61 20.71 11.12
C LYS A 177 8.34 21.34 12.49
N ILE A 178 7.34 20.88 13.24
CA ILE A 178 7.07 21.36 14.61
C ILE A 178 8.25 21.05 15.53
N GLU A 179 8.83 19.85 15.44
CA GLU A 179 9.99 19.47 16.25
C GLU A 179 11.24 20.28 15.89
N GLN A 180 11.45 20.56 14.61
CA GLN A 180 12.51 21.45 14.14
C GLN A 180 12.34 22.88 14.66
N ASP A 181 11.12 23.41 14.66
CA ASP A 181 10.83 24.76 15.18
C ASP A 181 11.08 24.83 16.69
N ILE A 182 10.62 23.81 17.44
CA ILE A 182 10.91 23.67 18.87
C ILE A 182 12.43 23.72 19.12
N LEU A 183 13.20 22.88 18.42
CA LEU A 183 14.64 22.78 18.59
C LEU A 183 15.37 24.08 18.19
N ALA A 184 14.92 24.73 17.11
CA ALA A 184 15.50 25.98 16.64
C ALA A 184 15.31 27.10 17.65
N ILE A 185 14.11 27.22 18.24
CA ILE A 185 13.81 28.22 19.27
C ILE A 185 14.59 27.95 20.57
N ASP A 186 14.74 26.67 20.96
CA ASP A 186 15.53 26.29 22.13
C ASP A 186 17.02 26.57 21.97
N THR A 187 17.52 26.52 20.74
CA THR A 187 18.93 26.81 20.42
C THR A 187 19.17 28.32 20.29
N ASP A 188 18.23 29.03 19.66
CA ASP A 188 18.36 30.45 19.34
C ASP A 188 16.97 31.11 19.34
N SER A 189 16.68 31.92 20.36
CA SER A 189 15.39 32.59 20.52
C SER A 189 15.07 33.56 19.38
N SER A 190 16.06 34.02 18.61
CA SER A 190 15.82 34.88 17.43
C SER A 190 15.12 34.14 16.29
N ARG A 191 15.15 32.80 16.27
CA ARG A 191 14.48 31.94 15.29
C ARG A 191 12.96 31.88 15.44
N LYS A 192 12.43 32.41 16.54
CA LYS A 192 10.99 32.47 16.79
C LYS A 192 10.24 33.21 15.69
N GLU A 193 10.78 34.35 15.25
CA GLU A 193 10.13 35.17 14.22
C GLU A 193 10.11 34.43 12.86
N ASP A 194 11.18 33.72 12.52
CA ASP A 194 11.25 32.88 11.33
C ASP A 194 10.19 31.75 11.36
N ALA A 195 10.03 31.11 12.52
CA ALA A 195 9.05 30.05 12.73
C ALA A 195 7.61 30.58 12.60
N VAL A 196 7.30 31.72 13.23
CA VAL A 196 5.98 32.37 13.12
C VAL A 196 5.69 32.75 11.67
N LYS A 197 6.65 33.38 10.96
CA LYS A 197 6.50 33.74 9.54
C LYS A 197 6.23 32.53 8.65
N PHE A 198 6.83 31.38 8.96
CA PHE A 198 6.53 30.15 8.24
C PHE A 198 5.06 29.77 8.38
N TRP A 199 4.51 29.76 9.59
CA TRP A 199 3.12 29.38 9.84
C TRP A 199 2.08 30.41 9.36
N GLN A 200 2.50 31.65 9.14
CA GLN A 200 1.67 32.71 8.56
C GLN A 200 1.58 32.66 7.02
N GLN A 201 2.27 31.72 6.36
CA GLN A 201 2.16 31.52 4.92
C GLN A 201 0.74 31.08 4.50
N GLU A 202 0.42 31.23 3.22
CA GLU A 202 -0.85 30.73 2.69
C GLU A 202 -0.99 29.22 2.91
N SER A 203 -2.13 28.80 3.45
CA SER A 203 -2.39 27.38 3.78
C SER A 203 -2.18 26.42 2.60
N ARG A 204 -2.37 26.85 1.34
CA ARG A 204 -2.11 26.01 0.17
C ARG A 204 -0.62 25.68 0.00
N GLU A 205 0.25 26.65 0.23
CA GLU A 205 1.70 26.47 0.13
C GLU A 205 2.21 25.59 1.27
N LEU A 206 1.72 25.81 2.49
CA LEU A 206 2.02 24.93 3.63
C LEU A 206 1.66 23.47 3.31
N ILE A 207 0.46 23.22 2.81
CA ILE A 207 0.01 21.87 2.45
C ILE A 207 0.86 21.25 1.35
N LYS A 208 1.17 22.05 0.31
CA LYS A 208 2.01 21.58 -0.78
C LYS A 208 3.37 21.13 -0.25
N GLN A 209 4.02 21.94 0.59
CA GLN A 209 5.30 21.61 1.23
C GLN A 209 5.20 20.36 2.10
N MET A 210 4.12 20.23 2.91
CA MET A 210 3.91 19.04 3.74
C MET A 210 3.68 17.77 2.91
N ILE A 211 2.94 17.83 1.79
CA ILE A 211 2.61 16.65 0.96
C ILE A 211 3.75 16.26 0.01
N SER A 212 4.50 17.23 -0.50
CA SER A 212 5.62 17.00 -1.43
C SER A 212 6.91 16.63 -0.69
N GLY A 213 7.06 17.03 0.57
CA GLY A 213 8.33 16.95 1.30
C GLY A 213 9.37 17.96 0.79
N GLU A 214 8.98 18.88 -0.08
CA GLU A 214 9.83 19.98 -0.52
C GLU A 214 9.64 21.14 0.45
N THR A 215 10.50 21.22 1.46
CA THR A 215 10.71 22.48 2.18
C THR A 215 11.20 23.49 1.14
N SER A 216 10.40 24.53 0.89
CA SER A 216 10.75 25.65 0.01
C SER A 216 12.22 26.05 0.22
N ASN A 217 13.03 25.90 -0.84
CA ASN A 217 14.43 26.29 -0.97
C ASN A 217 14.94 27.26 0.11
N GLN A 218 15.65 26.74 1.11
CA GLN A 218 16.86 27.44 1.57
C GLN A 218 18.00 27.01 0.64
N PRO A 219 18.81 27.95 0.10
CA PRO A 219 19.94 27.60 -0.74
C PRO A 219 20.98 26.86 0.12
N GLY A 220 21.10 25.54 -0.03
CA GLY A 220 22.25 24.83 0.55
C GLY A 220 22.13 23.36 0.90
N VAL A 221 20.95 22.71 0.84
CA VAL A 221 20.87 21.29 1.24
C VAL A 221 20.32 20.43 0.12
N THR A 222 21.24 19.78 -0.60
CA THR A 222 20.96 18.71 -1.54
C THR A 222 20.53 17.46 -0.75
N THR A 223 19.23 17.19 -0.65
CA THR A 223 18.75 15.90 -0.17
C THR A 223 18.74 14.89 -1.33
N LEU A 224 19.63 13.91 -1.22
CA LEU A 224 19.74 12.74 -2.07
C LEU A 224 18.42 11.95 -2.03
N ARG A 225 17.89 11.63 -3.22
CA ARG A 225 16.77 10.70 -3.39
C ARG A 225 17.32 9.27 -3.45
N PHE A 226 16.79 8.40 -2.59
CA PHE A 226 16.84 6.94 -2.76
C PHE A 226 15.60 6.47 -3.53
#